data_AF-A0AA39NK55-F1
#
_entry.id   AF-A0AA39NK55-F1
#
_cell.length_a   1.000
_cell.length_b   1.000
_cell.length_c   1.000
_cell.angle_alpha   90.00
_cell.angle_beta   90.00
_cell.angle_gamma   90.00
#
_symmetry.space_group_name_H-M   'P 1'
#
loop_
_entity.id
_entity.type
_entity.pdbx_description
1 polymer ?
#
loop_
_entity_poly.entity_id
_entity_poly.type
_entity_poly.pdbx_seq_one_letter_code
_entity_poly.pdbx_strand_id
1 'polypeptide(L)'
;MDQRVPLSARPLDLVYFTFFLCHIPASVLMDFQGLLYPNTYLPWIPEWYIKFSGDPLIGGLIRGEEGLVWFKCFLVLELVFQLPVFLLGMRGLWKGSRSIYVLILFYGASTATTTLPCVLQIFISDELAAGQMWMLLSSYIPFFLLPLGMAVDMAFRIYGMIEKGSTDDASKKRE
;
A
#
# COMPACT_ATOMS: atom_id res chain seq x y z
N MET A 1 7.81 -10.59 -32.09
CA MET A 1 7.50 -9.61 -31.03
C MET A 1 6.30 -10.15 -30.27
N ASP A 2 6.50 -10.68 -29.06
CA ASP A 2 5.39 -11.12 -28.22
C ASP A 2 4.42 -9.94 -28.05
N GLN A 3 3.20 -10.08 -28.54
CA GLN A 3 2.14 -9.11 -28.32
C GLN A 3 1.83 -9.10 -26.82
N ARG A 4 2.33 -8.07 -26.13
CA ARG A 4 2.07 -7.85 -24.72
C ARG A 4 0.56 -7.76 -24.50
N VAL A 5 0.02 -8.57 -23.60
CA VAL A 5 -1.37 -8.43 -23.18
C VAL A 5 -1.53 -7.07 -22.48
N PRO A 6 -2.35 -6.16 -23.03
CA PRO A 6 -2.49 -4.82 -22.47
C PRO A 6 -3.08 -4.87 -21.05
N LEU A 7 -2.80 -3.86 -20.23
CA LEU A 7 -3.36 -3.76 -18.87
C LEU A 7 -4.90 -3.73 -18.88
N SER A 8 -5.51 -3.14 -19.90
CA SER A 8 -6.98 -3.12 -20.06
C SER A 8 -7.60 -4.51 -20.19
N ALA A 9 -6.84 -5.52 -20.62
CA ALA A 9 -7.28 -6.91 -20.68
C ALA A 9 -7.02 -7.68 -19.37
N ARG A 10 -6.40 -7.04 -18.36
CA ARG A 10 -6.05 -7.60 -17.05
C ARG A 10 -6.63 -6.71 -15.94
N PRO A 11 -7.93 -6.81 -15.63
CA PRO A 11 -8.62 -5.83 -14.79
C PRO A 11 -8.03 -5.69 -13.39
N LEU A 12 -7.63 -6.79 -12.73
CA LEU A 12 -6.98 -6.72 -11.42
C LEU A 12 -5.62 -6.03 -11.49
N ASP A 13 -4.80 -6.35 -12.49
CA ASP A 13 -3.50 -5.71 -12.69
C ASP A 13 -3.65 -4.21 -12.98
N LEU A 14 -4.73 -3.80 -13.67
CA LEU A 14 -5.06 -2.40 -13.90
C LEU A 14 -5.47 -1.68 -12.59
N VAL A 15 -6.26 -2.33 -11.73
CA VAL A 15 -6.60 -1.80 -10.40
C VAL A 15 -5.34 -1.61 -9.59
N TYR A 16 -4.44 -2.59 -9.55
CA TYR A 16 -3.20 -2.51 -8.78
C TYR A 16 -2.25 -1.45 -9.33
N PHE A 17 -2.12 -1.36 -10.65
CA PHE A 17 -1.34 -0.31 -11.31
C PHE A 17 -1.88 1.08 -10.96
N THR A 18 -3.21 1.25 -11.04
CA THR A 18 -3.87 2.52 -10.73
C THR A 18 -3.67 2.89 -9.27
N PHE A 19 -3.86 1.92 -8.37
CA PHE A 19 -3.63 2.09 -6.94
C PHE A 19 -2.22 2.57 -6.62
N PHE A 20 -1.18 1.94 -7.18
CA PHE A 20 0.19 2.40 -7.02
C PHE A 20 0.40 3.81 -7.57
N LEU A 21 -0.19 4.13 -8.72
CA LEU A 21 -0.08 5.44 -9.35
C LEU A 21 -0.69 6.55 -8.48
N CYS A 22 -1.88 6.34 -7.90
CA CYS A 22 -2.50 7.33 -7.03
C CYS A 22 -1.97 7.30 -5.58
N HIS A 23 -1.30 6.22 -5.14
CA HIS A 23 -0.59 6.19 -3.86
C HIS A 23 0.62 7.09 -3.82
N ILE A 24 1.44 7.10 -4.88
CA ILE A 24 2.68 7.90 -4.90
C ILE A 24 2.45 9.37 -4.48
N PRO A 25 1.49 10.12 -5.06
CA PRO A 25 1.25 11.49 -4.62
C PRO A 25 0.69 11.56 -3.20
N ALA A 26 -0.12 10.59 -2.75
CA ALA A 26 -0.61 10.56 -1.38
C ALA A 26 0.55 10.40 -0.39
N SER A 27 1.43 9.43 -0.60
CA SER A 27 2.62 9.20 0.24
C SER A 27 3.55 10.41 0.28
N VAL A 28 3.81 11.01 -0.89
CA VAL A 28 4.72 12.15 -0.99
C VAL A 28 4.13 13.40 -0.34
N LEU A 29 2.84 13.69 -0.57
CA LEU A 29 2.21 14.94 -0.11
C LEU A 29 1.65 14.85 1.31
N MET A 30 1.36 13.65 1.82
CA MET A 30 0.83 13.46 3.17
C MET A 30 1.86 12.80 4.07
N ASP A 31 2.17 11.53 3.82
CA ASP A 31 2.92 10.69 4.75
C ASP A 31 4.33 11.23 4.99
N PHE A 32 5.06 11.56 3.93
CA PHE A 32 6.41 12.08 4.06
C PHE A 32 6.44 13.52 4.59
N GLN A 33 5.39 14.30 4.33
CA GLN A 33 5.30 15.65 4.89
C GLN A 33 5.05 15.59 6.40
N GLY A 34 4.20 14.66 6.87
CA GLY A 34 4.00 14.38 8.28
C GLY A 34 5.27 13.83 8.96
N LEU A 35 5.95 12.89 8.30
CA LEU A 35 7.18 12.28 8.83
C LEU A 35 8.33 13.29 8.99
N LEU A 36 8.46 14.25 8.07
CA LEU A 36 9.52 15.25 8.07
C LEU A 36 9.16 16.53 8.83
N TYR A 37 7.93 16.66 9.33
CA TYR A 37 7.48 17.84 10.06
C TYR A 37 8.31 18.08 11.33
N PRO A 38 8.68 19.33 11.69
CA PRO A 38 8.40 20.60 10.99
C PRO A 38 9.41 20.95 9.89
N ASN A 39 10.43 20.12 9.65
CA ASN A 39 11.52 20.37 8.70
C ASN A 39 11.14 20.11 7.23
N THR A 40 9.85 20.08 6.93
CA THR A 40 9.35 19.84 5.58
C THR A 40 9.25 21.14 4.76
N TYR A 41 9.33 21.04 3.43
CA TYR A 41 9.15 22.16 2.52
C TYR A 41 7.68 22.57 2.34
N LEU A 42 6.72 21.70 2.70
CA LEU A 42 5.28 21.94 2.54
C LEU A 42 4.52 21.73 3.88
N PRO A 43 4.84 22.47 4.95
CA PRO A 43 4.23 22.26 6.27
C PRO A 43 2.72 22.55 6.28
N TRP A 44 2.26 23.41 5.37
CA TRP A 44 0.84 23.77 5.24
C TRP A 44 -0.05 22.59 4.82
N ILE A 45 0.48 21.56 4.16
CA ILE A 45 -0.31 20.40 3.74
C ILE A 45 -0.80 19.59 4.95
N PRO A 46 0.08 19.08 5.83
CA PRO A 46 -0.37 18.36 7.00
C PRO A 46 -1.17 19.24 7.96
N GLU A 47 -0.84 20.53 8.10
CA GLU A 47 -1.63 21.47 8.92
C GLU A 47 -3.07 21.61 8.41
N TRP A 48 -3.24 21.83 7.10
CA TRP A 48 -4.54 21.90 6.46
C TRP A 48 -5.30 20.58 6.63
N TYR A 49 -4.61 19.46 6.40
CA TYR A 49 -5.20 18.13 6.53
C TYR A 49 -5.72 17.89 7.93
N ILE A 50 -4.92 18.11 8.97
CA ILE A 50 -5.33 17.92 10.37
C ILE A 50 -6.53 18.81 10.70
N LYS A 51 -6.52 20.08 10.26
CA LYS A 51 -7.64 21.00 10.50
C LYS A 51 -8.93 20.51 9.84
N PHE A 52 -8.83 19.89 8.68
CA PHE A 52 -9.96 19.35 7.94
C PHE A 52 -10.42 17.99 8.50
N SER A 53 -9.50 17.08 8.75
CA SER A 53 -9.77 15.67 9.04
C SER A 53 -9.84 15.32 10.51
N GLY A 54 -9.10 16.03 11.36
CA GLY A 54 -8.90 15.65 12.75
C GLY A 54 -8.07 14.37 12.92
N ASP A 55 -7.34 13.92 11.90
CA ASP A 55 -6.61 12.64 11.93
C ASP A 55 -5.71 12.52 13.18
N PRO A 56 -5.97 11.57 14.09
CA PRO A 56 -5.20 11.43 15.32
C PRO A 56 -3.78 10.91 15.08
N LEU A 57 -3.56 10.15 14.00
CA LEU A 57 -2.25 9.58 13.66
C LEU A 57 -1.31 10.65 13.13
N ILE A 58 -1.74 11.37 12.08
CA ILE A 58 -0.95 12.46 11.50
C ILE A 58 -0.86 13.63 12.49
N GLY A 59 -1.94 13.92 13.21
CA GLY A 59 -1.98 14.93 14.28
C GLY A 59 -0.99 14.64 15.39
N GLY A 60 -1.01 13.44 15.96
CA GLY A 60 -0.10 13.07 17.03
C GLY A 60 1.36 12.94 16.56
N LEU A 61 1.58 12.51 15.32
CA LEU A 61 2.90 12.48 14.69
C LEU A 61 3.56 13.88 14.69
N ILE A 62 2.79 14.88 14.29
CA ILE A 62 3.20 16.28 14.15
C ILE A 62 3.37 16.97 15.49
N ARG A 63 2.53 16.61 16.48
CA ARG A 63 2.72 17.03 17.88
C ARG A 63 3.91 16.36 18.56
N GLY A 64 4.50 15.35 17.94
CA GLY A 64 5.66 14.64 18.47
C GLY A 64 5.31 13.65 19.58
N GLU A 65 4.11 13.09 19.60
CA GLU A 65 3.65 12.16 20.63
C GLU A 65 4.50 10.88 20.64
N GLU A 66 5.03 10.54 21.83
CA GLU A 66 5.88 9.35 22.00
C GLU A 66 5.13 8.04 21.77
N GLY A 67 3.80 8.03 21.98
CA GLY A 67 2.94 6.87 21.75
C GLY A 67 2.83 6.43 20.28
N LEU A 68 3.30 7.24 19.33
CA LEU A 68 3.20 7.00 17.89
C LEU A 68 4.53 6.61 17.22
N VAL A 69 5.53 6.16 17.98
CA VAL A 69 6.78 5.63 17.41
C VAL A 69 6.52 4.47 16.45
N TRP A 70 5.53 3.60 16.73
CA TRP A 70 5.14 2.53 15.81
C TRP A 70 4.65 3.07 14.46
N PHE A 71 3.89 4.16 14.46
CA PHE A 71 3.37 4.79 13.25
C PHE A 71 4.50 5.45 12.47
N LYS A 72 5.43 6.12 13.16
CA LYS A 72 6.68 6.63 12.55
C LYS A 72 7.45 5.52 11.85
N CYS A 73 7.59 4.35 12.47
CA CYS A 73 8.24 3.19 11.85
C CYS A 73 7.53 2.74 10.56
N PHE A 74 6.19 2.79 10.53
CA PHE A 74 5.42 2.44 9.33
C PHE A 74 5.63 3.46 8.20
N LEU A 75 5.66 4.77 8.50
CA LEU A 75 5.95 5.78 7.49
C LEU A 75 7.39 5.70 6.96
N VAL A 76 8.35 5.35 7.81
CA VAL A 76 9.73 5.07 7.37
C VAL A 76 9.75 3.83 6.46
N LEU A 77 9.04 2.76 6.82
CA LEU A 77 8.92 1.57 5.99
C LEU A 77 8.27 1.90 4.64
N GLU A 78 7.28 2.77 4.63
CA GLU A 78 6.66 3.25 3.41
C GLU A 78 7.67 3.97 2.51
N LEU A 79 8.46 4.89 3.07
CA LEU A 79 9.48 5.63 2.34
C LEU A 79 10.57 4.71 1.75
N VAL A 80 11.10 3.79 2.55
CA VAL A 80 12.28 2.99 2.17
C VAL A 80 11.95 1.72 1.39
N PHE A 81 10.75 1.18 1.56
CA PHE A 81 10.33 -0.09 0.94
C PHE A 81 9.12 0.08 0.04
N GLN A 82 8.00 0.61 0.54
CA GLN A 82 6.74 0.61 -0.23
C GLN A 82 6.82 1.53 -1.46
N LEU A 83 7.37 2.75 -1.32
CA LEU A 83 7.50 3.71 -2.41
C LEU A 83 8.36 3.20 -3.57
N PRO A 84 9.56 2.62 -3.36
CA PRO A 84 10.28 1.92 -4.41
C PRO A 84 9.46 0.79 -5.06
N VAL A 85 8.69 0.04 -4.27
CA VAL A 85 7.83 -1.02 -4.79
C VAL A 85 6.68 -0.48 -5.63
N PHE A 86 6.13 0.71 -5.35
CA PHE A 86 5.11 1.32 -6.23
C PHE A 86 5.64 1.48 -7.65
N LEU A 87 6.86 2.03 -7.78
CA LEU A 87 7.50 2.27 -9.07
C LEU A 87 7.83 0.96 -9.80
N LEU A 88 8.42 -0.01 -9.08
CA LEU A 88 8.76 -1.31 -9.64
C LEU A 88 7.51 -2.13 -10.01
N GLY A 89 6.50 -2.10 -9.14
CA GLY A 89 5.19 -2.73 -9.28
C GLY A 89 4.48 -2.23 -10.52
N MET A 90 4.33 -0.91 -10.66
CA MET A 90 3.79 -0.27 -11.87
C MET A 90 4.53 -0.71 -13.13
N ARG A 91 5.86 -0.65 -13.12
CA ARG A 91 6.68 -1.05 -14.28
C ARG A 91 6.51 -2.55 -14.61
N GLY A 92 6.45 -3.41 -13.59
CA GLY A 92 6.27 -4.85 -13.75
C GLY A 92 4.90 -5.21 -14.30
N LEU A 93 3.84 -4.62 -13.74
CA LEU A 93 2.46 -4.79 -14.20
C LEU A 93 2.27 -4.28 -15.63
N TRP A 94 2.79 -3.09 -15.95
CA TRP A 94 2.78 -2.53 -17.31
C TRP A 94 3.43 -3.46 -18.33
N LYS A 95 4.56 -4.08 -17.96
CA LYS A 95 5.28 -5.04 -18.82
C LYS A 95 4.65 -6.44 -18.84
N GLY A 96 3.71 -6.74 -17.95
CA GLY A 96 3.18 -8.10 -17.78
C GLY A 96 4.21 -9.09 -17.27
N SER A 97 5.21 -8.62 -16.52
CA SER A 97 6.29 -9.48 -16.02
C SER A 97 5.82 -10.27 -14.80
N ARG A 98 5.87 -11.60 -14.85
CA ARG A 98 5.50 -12.48 -13.73
C ARG A 98 6.46 -12.38 -12.53
N SER A 99 7.70 -11.95 -12.77
CA SER A 99 8.71 -11.78 -11.72
C SER A 99 8.30 -10.75 -10.65
N ILE A 100 7.36 -9.86 -10.97
CA ILE A 100 6.90 -8.83 -10.02
C ILE A 100 5.95 -9.38 -8.95
N TYR A 101 5.34 -10.56 -9.17
CA TYR A 101 4.30 -11.08 -8.29
C TYR A 101 4.81 -11.30 -6.86
N VAL A 102 6.05 -11.79 -6.71
CA VAL A 102 6.67 -11.99 -5.39
C VAL A 102 6.84 -10.66 -4.66
N LEU A 103 7.25 -9.61 -5.37
CA LEU A 103 7.44 -8.29 -4.77
C LEU A 103 6.10 -7.66 -4.36
N ILE A 104 5.06 -7.79 -5.20
CA ILE A 104 3.71 -7.30 -4.90
C ILE A 104 3.10 -8.10 -3.73
N LEU A 105 3.38 -9.41 -3.61
CA LEU A 105 2.97 -10.22 -2.47
C LEU A 105 3.54 -9.67 -1.15
N PHE A 106 4.87 -9.46 -1.09
CA PHE A 106 5.53 -8.91 0.10
C PHE A 106 5.00 -7.52 0.44
N TYR A 107 4.87 -6.68 -0.57
CA TYR A 107 4.30 -5.35 -0.42
C TYR A 107 2.87 -5.40 0.14
N GLY A 108 2.00 -6.22 -0.45
CA GLY A 108 0.60 -6.32 -0.08
C GLY A 108 0.44 -6.77 1.37
N ALA A 109 1.18 -7.81 1.77
CA ALA A 109 1.17 -8.33 3.12
C ALA A 109 1.70 -7.29 4.12
N SER A 110 2.86 -6.69 3.83
CA SER A 110 3.47 -5.67 4.69
C SER A 110 2.55 -4.47 4.89
N THR A 111 1.97 -3.93 3.81
CA THR A 111 1.12 -2.74 3.85
C THR A 111 -0.19 -3.04 4.57
N ALA A 112 -0.81 -4.19 4.32
CA ALA A 112 -2.00 -4.59 5.07
C ALA A 112 -1.72 -4.68 6.59
N THR A 113 -0.55 -5.22 6.98
CA THR A 113 -0.14 -5.28 8.38
C THR A 113 0.12 -3.91 9.00
N THR A 114 0.69 -2.95 8.28
CA THR A 114 0.94 -1.60 8.80
C THR A 114 -0.33 -0.74 8.85
N THR A 115 -1.26 -0.93 7.90
CA THR A 115 -2.49 -0.12 7.83
C THR A 115 -3.57 -0.60 8.78
N LEU A 116 -3.58 -1.89 9.16
CA LEU A 116 -4.57 -2.44 10.07
C LEU A 116 -4.59 -1.73 11.45
N PRO A 117 -3.45 -1.51 12.14
CA PRO A 117 -3.42 -0.70 13.36
C PRO A 117 -3.96 0.71 13.17
N CYS A 118 -3.69 1.36 12.01
CA CYS A 118 -4.19 2.70 11.72
C CYS A 118 -5.73 2.73 11.63
N VAL A 119 -6.33 1.77 10.91
CA VAL A 119 -7.79 1.63 10.82
C VAL A 119 -8.41 1.43 12.19
N LEU A 120 -7.82 0.55 13.01
CA LEU A 120 -8.30 0.29 14.36
C LEU A 120 -8.18 1.51 15.26
N GLN A 121 -7.05 2.23 15.22
CA GLN A 121 -6.83 3.45 15.99
C GLN A 121 -7.89 4.52 15.67
N ILE A 122 -8.23 4.69 14.40
CA ILE A 122 -9.28 5.63 13.97
C ILE A 122 -10.65 5.16 14.48
N PHE A 123 -10.94 3.87 14.38
CA PHE A 123 -12.24 3.31 14.77
C PHE A 123 -12.51 3.41 16.29
N ILE A 124 -11.48 3.25 17.12
CA ILE A 124 -11.60 3.33 18.58
C ILE A 124 -11.40 4.75 19.14
N SER A 125 -11.10 5.73 18.30
CA SER A 125 -10.76 7.09 18.74
C SER A 125 -12.01 7.85 19.21
N ASP A 126 -12.09 8.12 20.51
CA ASP A 126 -13.17 8.92 21.11
C ASP A 126 -13.07 10.42 20.79
N GLU A 127 -11.92 10.88 20.27
CA GLU A 127 -11.67 12.29 19.95
C GLU A 127 -12.30 12.75 18.62
N LEU A 128 -12.78 11.81 17.79
CA LEU A 128 -13.27 12.09 16.45
C LEU A 128 -14.78 12.31 16.43
N ALA A 129 -15.23 13.38 15.77
CA ALA A 129 -16.63 13.49 15.39
C ALA A 129 -17.01 12.36 14.43
N ALA A 130 -18.24 11.84 14.52
CA ALA A 130 -18.68 10.70 13.70
C ALA A 130 -18.45 10.91 12.19
N GLY A 131 -18.65 12.13 11.69
CA GLY A 131 -18.37 12.47 10.28
C GLY A 131 -16.89 12.38 9.91
N GLN A 132 -15.99 12.84 10.79
CA GLN A 132 -14.55 12.75 10.59
C GLN A 132 -14.06 11.30 10.67
N MET A 133 -14.58 10.52 11.63
CA MET A 133 -14.28 9.10 11.74
C MET A 133 -14.64 8.35 10.45
N TRP A 134 -15.86 8.51 9.93
CA TRP A 134 -16.26 7.84 8.67
C TRP A 134 -15.49 8.32 7.46
N MET A 135 -15.15 9.62 7.40
CA MET A 135 -14.29 10.16 6.36
C MET A 135 -12.91 9.50 6.38
N LEU A 136 -12.27 9.43 7.54
CA LEU A 136 -10.97 8.78 7.71
C LEU A 136 -11.05 7.28 7.40
N LEU A 137 -12.04 6.56 7.93
CA LEU A 137 -12.22 5.13 7.63
C LEU A 137 -12.44 4.88 6.13
N SER A 138 -13.21 5.73 5.44
CA SER A 138 -13.39 5.61 3.99
C SER A 138 -12.10 5.81 3.20
N SER A 139 -11.13 6.54 3.76
CA SER A 139 -9.78 6.70 3.20
C SER A 139 -8.88 5.51 3.55
N TYR A 140 -8.80 5.11 4.82
CA TYR A 140 -7.84 4.08 5.28
C TYR A 140 -8.26 2.65 4.92
N ILE A 141 -9.56 2.32 4.89
CA ILE A 141 -10.04 0.96 4.60
C ILE A 141 -9.63 0.49 3.19
N PRO A 142 -9.77 1.29 2.11
CA PRO A 142 -9.26 0.91 0.80
C PRO A 142 -7.74 0.64 0.79
N PHE A 143 -6.98 1.43 1.55
CA PHE A 143 -5.52 1.29 1.69
C PHE A 143 -5.13 0.05 2.51
N PHE A 144 -6.08 -0.58 3.21
CA PHE A 144 -5.91 -1.88 3.85
C PHE A 144 -6.36 -3.03 2.94
N LEU A 145 -7.59 -2.94 2.41
CA LEU A 145 -8.22 -4.02 1.65
C LEU A 145 -7.54 -4.28 0.30
N LEU A 146 -7.09 -3.23 -0.41
CA LEU A 146 -6.43 -3.42 -1.70
C LEU A 146 -5.07 -4.11 -1.55
N PRO A 147 -4.15 -3.69 -0.66
CA PRO A 147 -2.91 -4.44 -0.42
C PRO A 147 -3.14 -5.86 0.08
N LEU A 148 -4.13 -6.08 0.95
CA LEU A 148 -4.50 -7.44 1.38
C LEU A 148 -4.95 -8.29 0.19
N GLY A 149 -5.81 -7.73 -0.67
CA GLY A 149 -6.24 -8.38 -1.91
C GLY A 149 -5.09 -8.68 -2.86
N MET A 150 -4.13 -7.75 -3.01
CA MET A 150 -2.91 -7.97 -3.79
C MET A 150 -2.09 -9.13 -3.25
N ALA A 151 -1.92 -9.22 -1.93
CA ALA A 151 -1.19 -10.32 -1.32
C ALA A 151 -1.85 -11.66 -1.61
N VAL A 152 -3.17 -11.75 -1.43
CA VAL A 152 -3.93 -12.98 -1.70
C VAL A 152 -3.87 -13.35 -3.19
N ASP A 153 -4.11 -12.42 -4.11
CA ASP A 153 -4.06 -12.68 -5.56
C ASP A 153 -2.66 -13.14 -6.00
N MET A 154 -1.60 -12.43 -5.59
CA MET A 154 -0.24 -12.82 -5.95
C MET A 154 0.15 -14.18 -5.37
N ALA A 155 -0.27 -14.51 -4.13
CA ALA A 155 -0.03 -15.81 -3.54
C ALA A 155 -0.64 -16.94 -4.38
N PHE A 156 -1.91 -16.81 -4.79
CA PHE A 156 -2.57 -17.80 -5.64
C PHE A 156 -1.92 -17.92 -7.03
N ARG A 157 -1.56 -16.79 -7.65
CA ARG A 157 -0.88 -16.81 -8.95
C ARG A 157 0.49 -17.49 -8.87
N ILE A 158 1.25 -17.23 -7.82
CA ILE A 158 2.56 -17.87 -7.58
C ILE A 158 2.38 -19.36 -7.33
N TYR A 159 1.45 -19.74 -6.45
CA TYR A 159 1.15 -21.14 -6.14
C TYR A 159 0.80 -21.93 -7.41
N GLY A 160 -0.12 -21.40 -8.24
CA GLY A 160 -0.50 -22.05 -9.49
C GLY A 160 0.63 -22.18 -10.52
N MET A 161 1.67 -21.32 -10.46
CA MET A 161 2.86 -21.49 -11.30
C MET A 161 3.79 -22.58 -10.76
N ILE A 162 3.95 -22.69 -9.44
CA ILE A 162 4.76 -23.72 -8.79
C ILE A 162 4.16 -25.11 -9.01
N GLU A 163 2.84 -25.23 -8.88
CA GLU A 163 2.11 -26.48 -9.10
C GLU A 163 2.29 -26.98 -10.55
N LYS A 164 2.10 -26.10 -11.53
CA LYS A 164 2.32 -26.42 -12.96
C LYS A 164 3.76 -26.84 -13.25
N GLY A 165 4.74 -26.13 -12.70
CA GLY A 165 6.15 -26.50 -12.86
C GLY A 165 6.45 -27.88 -12.27
N SER A 166 5.85 -28.21 -11.13
CA SER A 166 6.04 -29.51 -10.47
C SER A 166 5.42 -30.67 -11.25
N THR A 167 4.25 -30.46 -11.88
CA THR A 167 3.62 -31.47 -12.73
C THR A 167 4.40 -31.73 -14.02
N ASP A 168 4.94 -30.68 -14.62
CA ASP A 168 5.72 -30.77 -15.87
C ASP A 168 7.08 -31.47 -15.65
N ASP A 169 7.70 -31.27 -14.48
CA ASP A 169 8.92 -32.00 -14.12
C ASP A 169 8.65 -33.47 -13.80
N ALA A 170 7.48 -33.79 -13.24
CA ALA A 170 7.08 -35.17 -12.97
C ALA A 170 6.75 -35.96 -14.25
N SER A 171 6.20 -35.31 -15.28
CA SER A 171 5.96 -35.95 -16.59
C SER A 171 7.27 -36.21 -17.35
N LYS A 172 8.20 -35.25 -17.37
CA LYS A 172 9.52 -35.41 -18.00
C LYS A 172 10.39 -36.52 -17.40
N LYS A 173 10.22 -36.83 -16.11
CA LYS A 173 10.94 -37.95 -15.45
C LYS A 173 10.35 -39.33 -15.77
N ARG A 174 9.17 -39.39 -16.38
CA ARG A 174 8.48 -40.64 -16.76
C ARG A 174 8.68 -41.03 -18.22
N GLU A 175 9.26 -40.14 -19.03
CA GLU A 175 9.72 -40.38 -20.41
C GLU A 175 11.20 -40.76 -20.42
#